data_AF-A0A8S1P3M3-F1
#
_entry.id   AF-A0A8S1P3M3-F1
#
_cell.length_a   1.000
_cell.length_b   1.000
_cell.length_c   1.000
_cell.angle_alpha   90.00
_cell.angle_beta   90.00
_cell.angle_gamma   90.00
#
_symmetry.space_group_name_H-M   'P 1'
#
loop_
_entity.id
_entity.type
_entity.pdbx_description
1 polymer ?
#
loop_
_entity_poly.entity_id
_entity_poly.type
_entity_poly.pdbx_seq_one_letter_code
_entity_poly.pdbx_strand_id
1 'polypeptide(L)'
;MIELKQKIGDGFSSNLYLCDYEGKQCVIKIYKLKFSDKLRQKEIQILKSLDHPIILKIINHDPHYDYFICQQLKIDLLTIIKNGVQLEIGSVKQILLELCETIQYLHKLNHVH
;
A
#
# COMPACT_ATOMS: atom_id res chain seq x y z
N MET A 1 17.72 0.85 11.24
CA MET A 1 16.92 1.21 12.44
C MET A 1 15.62 1.81 11.93
N ILE A 2 14.47 1.37 12.44
CA ILE A 2 13.17 1.93 12.07
C ILE A 2 12.81 2.96 13.13
N GLU A 3 12.65 4.22 12.73
CA GLU A 3 12.18 5.27 13.63
C GLU A 3 10.73 5.62 13.28
N LEU A 4 9.81 5.37 14.22
CA LEU A 4 8.40 5.74 14.05
C LEU A 4 8.23 7.23 14.28
N LYS A 5 7.53 7.88 13.35
CA LYS A 5 7.18 9.30 13.42
C LYS A 5 5.68 9.44 13.74
N GLN A 6 4.93 10.00 12.81
CA GLN A 6 3.52 10.34 12.98
C GLN A 6 2.59 9.17 12.60
N LYS A 7 1.53 8.96 13.37
CA LYS A 7 0.41 8.09 12.97
C LYS A 7 -0.41 8.77 11.87
N ILE A 8 -0.56 8.11 10.73
CA ILE A 8 -1.28 8.65 9.56
C ILE A 8 -2.56 7.88 9.23
N GLY A 9 -2.78 6.74 9.88
CA GLY A 9 -3.98 5.95 9.68
C GLY A 9 -4.28 5.00 10.83
N ASP A 10 -5.57 4.81 11.09
CA ASP A 10 -6.09 3.82 12.00
C ASP A 10 -7.15 3.00 11.26
N GLY A 11 -6.77 1.79 10.86
CA GLY A 11 -7.66 0.84 10.21
C GLY A 11 -8.16 -0.21 11.18
N PHE A 12 -9.15 -0.98 10.77
CA PHE A 12 -9.65 -2.11 11.57
C PHE A 12 -8.54 -3.12 11.92
N SER A 13 -7.71 -3.49 10.95
CA SER A 13 -6.68 -4.54 11.09
C SER A 13 -5.32 -4.03 11.56
N SER A 14 -5.04 -2.74 11.42
CA SER A 14 -3.68 -2.21 11.50
C SER A 14 -3.65 -0.70 11.74
N ASN A 15 -2.52 -0.21 12.21
CA ASN A 15 -2.19 1.21 12.29
C ASN A 15 -1.11 1.54 11.25
N LEU A 16 -1.18 2.73 10.67
CA LEU A 16 -0.19 3.24 9.72
C LEU A 16 0.59 4.39 10.35
N TYR A 17 1.91 4.34 10.22
CA TYR A 17 2.81 5.41 10.67
C TYR A 17 3.76 5.81 9.55
N LEU A 18 4.14 7.09 9.53
CA LEU A 18 5.35 7.52 8.84
C LEU A 18 6.56 6.97 9.60
N CYS A 19 7.57 6.54 8.87
CA CYS A 19 8.85 6.15 9.45
C CYS A 19 10.02 6.57 8.56
N ASP A 20 11.20 6.62 9.15
CA ASP A 20 12.45 6.66 8.38
C ASP A 20 13.03 5.25 8.31
N TYR A 21 13.33 4.81 7.09
CA TYR A 21 13.95 3.52 6.82
C TYR A 21 15.04 3.71 5.76
N GLU A 22 16.28 3.34 6.07
CA GLU A 22 17.45 3.48 5.17
C GLU A 22 17.61 4.90 4.60
N GLY A 23 17.34 5.92 5.42
CA GLY A 23 17.44 7.33 5.02
C GLY A 23 16.32 7.82 4.09
N LYS A 24 15.27 7.01 3.88
CA LYS A 24 14.09 7.38 3.08
C LYS A 24 12.84 7.44 3.95
N GLN A 25 11.99 8.42 3.67
CA GLN A 25 10.67 8.51 4.29
C GLN A 25 9.76 7.42 3.71
N CYS A 26 9.19 6.60 4.59
CA CYS A 26 8.38 5.44 4.26
C CYS A 26 7.09 5.40 5.09
N VAL A 27 6.24 4.41 4.82
CA VAL A 27 5.09 4.06 5.64
C VAL A 27 5.31 2.67 6.22
N ILE A 28 5.05 2.51 7.51
CA ILE A 28 4.99 1.22 8.18
C ILE A 28 3.55 0.90 8.58
N LYS A 29 3.06 -0.26 8.14
CA LYS A 29 1.78 -0.84 8.54
C LYS A 29 2.04 -1.85 9.65
N ILE A 30 1.53 -1.57 10.84
CA ILE A 30 1.67 -2.44 12.02
C ILE A 30 0.31 -3.07 12.30
N TYR A 31 0.23 -4.40 12.25
CA TYR A 31 -1.02 -5.11 12.52
C TYR A 31 -1.40 -5.06 14.01
N LYS A 32 -2.69 -5.03 14.29
CA LYS A 32 -3.21 -5.09 15.66
C LYS A 32 -3.10 -6.53 16.19
N LEU A 33 -2.79 -6.70 17.48
CA LEU A 33 -2.53 -8.00 18.13
C LEU A 33 -3.64 -9.06 17.93
N LYS A 34 -4.90 -8.62 17.76
CA LYS A 34 -6.05 -9.54 17.57
C LYS A 34 -6.32 -9.88 16.11
N PHE A 35 -5.55 -9.35 15.17
CA PHE A 35 -5.75 -9.60 13.75
C PHE A 35 -5.10 -10.94 13.34
N SER A 36 -5.80 -11.73 12.53
CA SER A 36 -5.41 -13.11 12.23
C SER A 36 -4.05 -13.24 11.56
N ASP A 37 -3.14 -14.02 12.15
CA ASP A 37 -1.82 -14.35 11.60
C ASP A 37 -1.89 -14.87 10.16
N LYS A 38 -2.85 -15.75 9.88
CA LYS A 38 -3.07 -16.30 8.54
C LYS A 38 -3.37 -15.20 7.52
N LEU A 39 -4.15 -14.18 7.92
CA LEU A 39 -4.46 -13.05 7.05
C LEU A 39 -3.26 -12.12 6.88
N ARG A 40 -2.47 -11.88 7.93
CA ARG A 40 -1.23 -11.08 7.88
C ARG A 40 -0.22 -11.70 6.92
N GLN A 41 0.04 -12.99 7.10
CA GLN A 41 0.94 -13.76 6.24
C GLN A 41 0.47 -13.75 4.79
N LYS A 42 -0.82 -14.04 4.56
CA LYS A 42 -1.39 -14.04 3.21
C LYS A 42 -1.22 -12.67 2.52
N GLU A 43 -1.50 -11.57 3.21
CA GLU A 43 -1.36 -10.23 2.66
C GLU A 43 0.09 -9.93 2.26
N ILE A 44 1.05 -10.13 3.19
CA ILE A 44 2.46 -9.86 2.92
C ILE A 44 3.00 -10.78 1.81
N GLN A 45 2.61 -12.06 1.80
CA GLN A 45 3.04 -13.00 0.76
C GLN A 45 2.52 -12.62 -0.62
N ILE A 46 1.25 -12.22 -0.73
CA ILE A 46 0.70 -11.70 -1.99
C ILE A 46 1.49 -10.45 -2.39
N LEU A 47 1.62 -9.44 -1.53
CA LEU A 47 2.32 -8.21 -1.88
C LEU A 47 3.79 -8.43 -2.28
N LYS A 48 4.45 -9.44 -1.72
CA LYS A 48 5.82 -9.84 -2.12
C LYS A 48 5.89 -10.55 -3.48
N SER A 49 4.81 -11.19 -3.93
CA SER A 49 4.77 -11.86 -5.24
C SER A 49 4.43 -10.90 -6.40
N LEU A 50 3.97 -9.68 -6.09
CA LEU A 50 3.61 -8.69 -7.10
C LEU A 50 4.83 -7.88 -7.54
N ASP A 51 5.15 -7.95 -8.83
CA ASP A 51 6.11 -7.07 -9.49
C ASP A 51 5.40 -6.29 -10.61
N HIS A 52 4.79 -5.17 -10.22
CA HIS A 52 4.09 -4.27 -11.14
C HIS A 52 4.43 -2.82 -10.81
N PRO A 53 4.67 -1.93 -11.79
CA PRO A 53 5.09 -0.56 -11.54
C PRO A 53 4.06 0.29 -10.79
N ILE A 54 2.76 -0.05 -10.92
CA ILE A 54 1.65 0.73 -10.36
C ILE A 54 1.20 0.17 -9.00
N ILE A 55 1.59 -1.06 -8.66
CA ILE A 55 1.25 -1.67 -7.37
C ILE A 55 2.27 -1.23 -6.32
N LEU A 56 1.77 -0.86 -5.14
CA LEU A 56 2.58 -0.51 -3.99
C LEU A 56 3.52 -1.68 -3.61
N LYS A 57 4.82 -1.43 -3.65
CA LYS A 57 5.84 -2.44 -3.29
C LYS A 57 6.14 -2.42 -1.80
N ILE A 58 6.30 -3.61 -1.23
CA ILE A 58 6.91 -3.78 0.10
C ILE A 58 8.41 -3.55 -0.03
N ILE A 59 8.94 -2.67 0.81
CA ILE A 59 10.38 -2.39 0.94
C ILE A 59 11.01 -3.39 1.92
N ASN A 60 10.36 -3.60 3.06
CA ASN A 60 10.80 -4.56 4.07
C ASN A 60 9.60 -5.08 4.89
N HIS A 61 9.77 -6.18 5.61
CA HIS A 61 8.74 -6.77 6.45
C HIS A 61 9.36 -7.43 7.68
N ASP A 62 8.53 -7.56 8.71
CA ASP A 62 8.88 -8.31 9.89
C ASP A 62 8.91 -9.83 9.61
N PRO A 63 9.89 -10.59 10.13
CA PRO A 63 9.92 -12.05 9.99
C PRO A 63 8.69 -12.78 10.56
N HIS A 64 8.03 -12.20 11.57
CA HIS A 64 6.80 -12.72 12.18
C HIS A 64 5.53 -12.13 11.54
N TYR A 65 5.66 -11.32 10.48
CA TYR A 65 4.56 -10.70 9.76
C TYR A 65 3.74 -9.72 10.62
N ASP A 66 4.34 -9.19 11.70
CA ASP A 66 3.70 -8.19 12.57
C ASP A 66 3.61 -6.80 11.94
N TYR A 67 4.49 -6.50 10.99
CA TYR A 67 4.46 -5.28 10.20
C TYR A 67 5.10 -5.44 8.81
N PHE A 68 4.83 -4.48 7.94
CA PHE A 68 5.63 -4.24 6.74
C PHE A 68 5.83 -2.76 6.47
N ILE A 69 6.91 -2.44 5.75
CA ILE A 69 7.30 -1.11 5.30
C ILE A 69 7.07 -1.02 3.79
N CYS A 70 6.46 0.06 3.34
CA CYS A 70 6.22 0.36 1.94
C CYS A 70 6.53 1.82 1.61
N GLN A 71 6.56 2.14 0.32
CA GLN A 71 6.75 3.51 -0.13
C GLN A 71 5.64 4.43 0.39
N GLN A 72 5.99 5.64 0.76
CA GLN A 72 4.99 6.65 1.10
C GLN A 72 4.34 7.20 -0.17
N LEU A 73 3.01 7.06 -0.26
CA LEU A 73 2.21 7.79 -1.23
C LEU A 73 1.76 9.11 -0.63
N LYS A 74 1.86 10.20 -1.41
CA LYS A 74 1.56 11.56 -0.92
C LYS A 74 0.07 11.90 -0.90
N ILE A 75 -0.70 11.28 -1.79
CA ILE A 75 -2.12 11.59 -2.01
C ILE A 75 -2.83 10.36 -2.56
N ASP A 76 -4.11 10.21 -2.21
CA ASP A 76 -4.99 9.19 -2.79
C ASP A 76 -5.99 9.83 -3.77
N LEU A 77 -6.58 8.98 -4.63
CA LEU A 77 -7.51 9.43 -5.68
C LEU A 77 -8.76 10.12 -5.13
N LEU A 78 -9.30 9.65 -4.00
CA LEU A 78 -10.49 10.25 -3.40
C LEU A 78 -10.18 11.66 -2.89
N THR A 79 -9.00 11.87 -2.30
CA THR A 79 -8.54 13.18 -1.85
C THR A 79 -8.37 14.15 -3.03
N ILE A 80 -7.81 13.71 -4.16
CA ILE A 80 -7.72 14.51 -5.39
C ILE A 80 -9.12 15.00 -5.82
N ILE A 81 -10.08 14.08 -5.89
CA ILE A 81 -11.45 14.38 -6.32
C ILE A 81 -12.14 15.33 -5.32
N LYS A 82 -12.04 15.06 -4.02
CA LYS A 82 -12.68 15.88 -2.96
C LYS A 82 -12.14 17.30 -2.89
N ASN A 83 -10.86 17.50 -3.22
CA ASN A 83 -10.24 18.83 -3.23
C ASN A 83 -10.68 19.68 -4.44
N GLY A 84 -11.60 19.19 -5.28
CA GLY A 84 -12.12 19.93 -6.43
C GLY A 84 -11.11 20.04 -7.58
N VAL A 85 -10.06 19.21 -7.58
CA VAL A 85 -9.10 19.16 -8.69
C VAL A 85 -9.84 18.66 -9.93
N GLN A 86 -10.02 19.54 -10.92
CA GLN A 86 -10.57 19.13 -12.21
C GLN A 86 -9.53 18.30 -12.95
N LEU A 87 -9.83 17.02 -13.12
CA LEU A 87 -9.02 16.11 -13.93
C LEU A 87 -9.41 16.29 -15.39
N GLU A 88 -8.42 16.56 -16.23
CA GLU A 88 -8.60 16.53 -17.68
C GLU A 88 -9.00 15.11 -18.13
N ILE A 89 -9.75 15.03 -19.24
CA ILE A 89 -10.20 13.76 -19.81
C ILE A 89 -9.01 12.82 -20.09
N GLY A 90 -7.86 13.38 -20.50
CA GLY A 90 -6.62 12.63 -20.69
C GLY A 90 -6.14 11.95 -19.40
N SER A 91 -6.08 12.69 -18.30
CA SER A 91 -5.70 12.17 -16.97
C SER A 91 -6.66 11.10 -16.47
N VAL A 92 -7.98 11.29 -16.67
CA VAL A 92 -8.98 10.27 -16.32
C VAL A 92 -8.76 8.98 -17.11
N LYS A 93 -8.51 9.08 -18.42
CA LYS A 93 -8.21 7.91 -19.27
C LYS A 93 -6.94 7.19 -18.81
N GLN A 94 -5.89 7.94 -18.45
CA GLN A 94 -4.65 7.37 -17.96
C GLN A 94 -4.86 6.61 -16.65
N ILE A 95 -5.56 7.21 -15.67
CA ILE A 95 -5.88 6.55 -14.39
C ILE A 95 -6.67 5.25 -14.63
N LEU A 96 -7.66 5.29 -15.52
CA LEU A 96 -8.45 4.09 -15.85
C LEU A 96 -7.59 3.01 -16.53
N LEU A 97 -6.70 3.39 -17.44
CA LEU A 97 -5.78 2.45 -18.09
C LEU A 97 -4.86 1.78 -17.06
N GLU A 98 -4.25 2.57 -16.19
CA GLU A 98 -3.37 2.11 -15.12
C GLU A 98 -4.07 1.14 -14.16
N LEU A 99 -5.33 1.42 -13.81
CA LEU A 99 -6.16 0.52 -13.01
C LEU A 99 -6.49 -0.78 -13.76
N CYS A 100 -6.87 -0.69 -15.03
CA CYS A 100 -7.17 -1.86 -15.87
C CYS A 100 -5.95 -2.78 -16.03
N GLU A 101 -4.78 -2.21 -16.30
CA GLU A 101 -3.51 -2.95 -16.40
C GLU A 101 -3.17 -3.65 -15.08
N THR A 102 -3.32 -2.92 -13.97
CA THR A 102 -3.08 -3.46 -12.61
C THR A 102 -4.02 -4.62 -12.28
N ILE A 103 -5.31 -4.48 -12.56
CA ILE A 103 -6.30 -5.53 -12.32
C ILE A 103 -6.04 -6.74 -13.23
N GLN A 104 -5.72 -6.51 -14.51
CA GLN A 104 -5.37 -7.57 -15.43
C GLN A 104 -4.13 -8.35 -14.95
N TYR A 105 -3.11 -7.65 -14.43
CA TYR A 105 -1.93 -8.25 -13.85
C TYR A 105 -2.28 -9.15 -12.64
N LEU A 106 -3.10 -8.66 -11.71
CA LEU A 106 -3.56 -9.45 -10.56
C LEU A 106 -4.31 -10.71 -10.98
N HIS A 107 -5.22 -10.60 -11.94
CA HIS A 107 -6.00 -11.73 -12.44
C HIS A 107 -5.12 -12.79 -13.12
N LYS A 108 -4.07 -12.40 -13.86
CA LYS A 108 -3.10 -13.35 -14.45
C LYS A 108 -2.39 -14.20 -13.40
N LEU A 109 -2.25 -13.69 -12.17
CA LEU A 109 -1.66 -14.40 -11.03
C LEU A 109 -2.69 -15.13 -10.16
N ASN A 110 -3.96 -15.19 -10.58
CA ASN A 110 -5.08 -15.71 -9.81
C ASN A 110 -5.28 -14.98 -8.45
N HIS A 111 -4.98 -13.69 -8.41
CA HIS A 111 -5.28 -12.82 -7.28
C HIS A 111 -6.53 -11.98 -7.58
N VAL A 112 -7.42 -11.89 -6.59
CA VAL A 112 -8.56 -10.97 -6.61
C VAL A 112 -8.30 -9.92 -5.54
N HIS A 113 -8.46 -8.65 -5.89
CA HIS A 113 -8.36 -7.52 -4.97
C HIS A 113 -9.61 -7.42 -4.09
#